data_AF-A0A6N4T8J2-F1
#
_entry.id   AF-A0A6N4T8J2-F1
#
_cell.length_a   1.000
_cell.length_b   1.000
_cell.length_c   1.000
_cell.angle_alpha   90.00
_cell.angle_beta   90.00
_cell.angle_gamma   90.00
#
_symmetry.space_group_name_H-M   'P 1'
#
loop_
_entity.id
_entity.type
_entity.pdbx_description
1 polymer ?
#
loop_
_entity_poly.entity_id
_entity_poly.type
_entity_poly.pdbx_seq_one_letter_code
_entity_poly.pdbx_strand_id
1 'polypeptide(L)'
;MIFRRFLLSIYDLLLSKLSHAYHFQHPELDAAILRAYDNAKAAGLYRKVTRDHRSELQEAYAISNHREYFAELSEAYFGENDFFPYHRAELRQYDAQGLAMLESVWKI
;
A
#
# COMPACT_ATOMS: atom_id res chain seq x y z
N MET A 1 6.08 23.28 8.55
CA MET A 1 6.34 21.83 8.33
C MET A 1 5.32 20.92 9.03
N ILE A 2 4.83 21.23 10.24
CA ILE A 2 3.85 20.39 10.98
C ILE A 2 2.48 20.28 10.30
N PHE A 3 1.96 21.39 9.77
CA PHE A 3 0.61 21.43 9.15
C PHE A 3 0.49 20.56 7.88
N ARG A 4 1.53 20.53 7.04
CA ARG A 4 1.56 19.71 5.82
C ARG A 4 1.57 18.21 6.15
N ARG A 5 2.31 17.82 7.20
CA ARG A 5 2.36 16.43 7.70
C ARG A 5 1.04 15.98 8.31
N PHE A 6 0.35 16.87 9.03
CA PHE A 6 -0.96 16.58 9.59
C PHE A 6 -2.03 16.38 8.50
N LEU A 7 -2.01 17.19 7.44
CA LEU A 7 -2.92 17.05 6.31
C LEU A 7 -2.64 15.78 5.49
N LEU A 8 -1.37 15.42 5.26
CA LEU A 8 -0.99 14.16 4.61
C LEU A 8 -1.52 12.96 5.42
N SER A 9 -1.30 12.94 6.74
CA SER A 9 -1.82 11.89 7.61
C SER A 9 -3.35 11.73 7.56
N ILE A 10 -4.11 12.81 7.38
CA ILE A 10 -5.58 12.72 7.20
C ILE A 10 -5.94 12.16 5.83
N TYR A 11 -5.20 12.57 4.79
CA TYR A 11 -5.42 12.12 3.42
C TYR A 11 -5.13 10.62 3.25
N ASP A 12 -4.02 10.15 3.80
CA ASP A 12 -3.59 8.76 3.75
C ASP A 12 -4.63 7.88 4.48
N LEU A 13 -5.02 8.29 5.69
CA LEU A 13 -6.09 7.63 6.45
C LEU A 13 -7.42 7.55 5.67
N LEU A 14 -7.76 8.57 4.88
CA LEU A 14 -8.96 8.56 4.05
C LEU A 14 -8.81 7.58 2.88
N LEU A 15 -7.66 7.56 2.21
CA LEU A 15 -7.38 6.62 1.12
C LEU A 15 -7.39 5.17 1.59
N SER A 16 -6.74 4.84 2.72
CA SER A 16 -6.78 3.49 3.27
C SER A 16 -8.21 3.08 3.65
N LYS A 17 -8.96 3.94 4.33
CA LYS A 17 -10.38 3.65 4.67
C LYS A 17 -11.26 3.46 3.44
N LEU A 18 -11.07 4.28 2.40
CA LEU A 18 -11.79 4.14 1.14
C LEU A 18 -11.41 2.84 0.41
N SER A 19 -10.13 2.48 0.43
CA SER A 19 -9.65 1.22 -0.16
C SER A 19 -10.25 0.02 0.56
N HIS A 20 -10.30 0.05 1.90
CA HIS A 20 -10.98 -0.97 2.70
C HIS A 20 -12.47 -1.06 2.37
N ALA A 21 -13.17 0.08 2.31
CA ALA A 21 -14.59 0.11 1.95
C ALA A 21 -14.85 -0.37 0.52
N TYR A 22 -13.95 -0.09 -0.42
CA TYR A 22 -14.04 -0.57 -1.80
C TYR A 22 -13.86 -2.08 -1.87
N HIS A 23 -12.81 -2.62 -1.22
CA HIS A 23 -12.58 -4.05 -1.16
C HIS A 23 -13.75 -4.79 -0.50
N PHE A 24 -14.30 -4.24 0.60
CA PHE A 24 -15.48 -4.81 1.26
C PHE A 24 -16.70 -4.93 0.34
N GLN A 25 -16.89 -3.98 -0.58
CA GLN A 25 -18.00 -4.00 -1.55
C GLN A 25 -17.75 -4.93 -2.74
N HIS A 26 -16.52 -5.37 -2.97
CA HIS A 26 -16.10 -6.15 -4.13
C HIS A 26 -15.33 -7.41 -3.70
N PRO A 27 -16.01 -8.39 -3.09
CA PRO A 27 -15.38 -9.62 -2.59
C PRO A 27 -14.73 -10.46 -3.69
N GLU A 28 -15.11 -10.28 -4.97
CA GLU A 28 -14.48 -10.95 -6.11
C GLU A 28 -13.01 -10.57 -6.32
N LEU A 29 -12.56 -9.44 -5.76
CA LEU A 29 -11.19 -8.95 -5.86
C LEU A 29 -10.23 -9.66 -4.90
N ASP A 30 -10.76 -10.29 -3.85
CA ASP A 30 -9.99 -10.88 -2.74
C ASP A 30 -8.94 -11.87 -3.26
N ALA A 31 -9.31 -12.72 -4.23
CA ALA A 31 -8.39 -13.69 -4.80
C ALA A 31 -7.21 -13.04 -5.55
N ALA A 32 -7.42 -11.90 -6.20
CA ALA A 32 -6.34 -11.18 -6.89
C ALA A 32 -5.40 -10.49 -5.91
N ILE A 33 -5.97 -9.85 -4.89
CA ILE A 33 -5.23 -9.18 -3.83
C ILE A 33 -4.42 -10.19 -3.02
N LEU A 34 -5.02 -11.32 -2.63
CA LEU A 34 -4.36 -12.37 -1.86
C LEU A 34 -3.16 -12.97 -2.60
N ARG A 35 -3.28 -13.21 -3.91
CA ARG A 35 -2.15 -13.70 -4.73
C ARG A 35 -0.98 -12.71 -4.73
N ALA A 36 -1.23 -11.42 -4.93
CA ALA A 36 -0.19 -10.41 -4.91
C ALA A 36 0.47 -10.30 -3.52
N TYR A 37 -0.34 -10.33 -2.46
CA TYR A 37 0.12 -10.33 -1.08
C TYR A 37 1.02 -11.54 -0.75
N ASP A 38 0.61 -12.75 -1.15
CA ASP A 38 1.40 -13.96 -0.90
C ASP A 38 2.74 -13.91 -1.66
N ASN A 39 2.75 -13.37 -2.88
CA ASN A 39 3.98 -13.14 -3.63
C ASN A 39 4.90 -12.13 -2.94
N ALA A 40 4.35 -11.00 -2.44
CA ALA A 40 5.11 -10.02 -1.69
C ALA A 40 5.72 -10.62 -0.41
N LYS A 41 4.95 -11.45 0.32
CA LYS A 41 5.44 -12.18 1.50
C LYS A 41 6.54 -13.16 1.16
N ALA A 42 6.38 -13.96 0.12
CA ALA A 42 7.38 -14.93 -0.32
C ALA A 42 8.69 -14.26 -0.76
N ALA A 43 8.59 -13.07 -1.37
CA ALA A 43 9.73 -12.24 -1.75
C ALA A 43 10.37 -11.48 -0.57
N GLY A 44 9.79 -11.55 0.64
CA GLY A 44 10.30 -10.85 1.82
C GLY A 44 10.13 -9.33 1.77
N LEU A 45 9.25 -8.83 0.89
CA LEU A 45 8.96 -7.41 0.79
C LEU A 45 8.32 -6.90 2.09
N TYR A 46 8.42 -5.60 2.31
CA TYR A 46 7.80 -4.86 3.42
C TYR A 46 8.31 -5.24 4.83
N ARG A 47 9.25 -6.18 4.98
CA ARG A 47 9.80 -6.61 6.27
C ARG A 47 10.77 -5.61 6.92
N LYS A 48 11.51 -4.86 6.10
CA LYS A 48 12.54 -3.91 6.51
C LYS A 48 12.51 -2.71 5.59
N VAL A 49 11.57 -1.81 5.83
CA VAL A 49 11.37 -0.60 5.05
C VAL A 49 11.39 0.63 5.96
N THR A 50 11.69 1.77 5.37
CA THR A 50 11.69 3.05 6.07
C THR A 50 10.26 3.56 6.26
N ARG A 51 10.02 4.30 7.33
CA ARG A 51 8.74 5.02 7.56
C ARG A 51 8.98 6.51 7.67
N ASP A 52 8.08 7.30 7.09
CA ASP A 52 8.12 8.76 7.10
C ASP A 52 9.45 9.35 6.59
N HIS A 53 10.09 8.70 5.61
CA HIS A 53 11.41 9.08 5.08
C HIS A 53 12.53 9.11 6.14
N ARG A 54 12.38 8.38 7.25
CA ARG A 54 13.41 8.20 8.29
C ARG A 54 14.33 7.02 7.94
N SER A 55 15.54 6.99 8.49
CA SER A 55 16.53 5.95 8.22
C SER A 55 16.26 4.62 8.93
N GLU A 56 15.40 4.61 9.95
CA GLU A 56 15.08 3.41 10.72
C GLU A 56 14.25 2.43 9.88
N LEU A 57 14.68 1.17 9.84
CA LEU A 57 13.97 0.11 9.14
C LEU A 57 13.03 -0.62 10.08
N GLN A 58 11.82 -0.87 9.61
CA GLN A 58 10.80 -1.62 10.35
C GLN A 58 9.89 -2.38 9.38
N GLU A 59 9.07 -3.26 9.95
CA GLU A 59 8.05 -3.98 9.21
C GLU A 59 6.88 -3.03 8.89
N ALA A 60 6.50 -2.96 7.63
CA ALA A 60 5.37 -2.15 7.17
C ALA A 60 4.04 -2.82 7.47
N TYR A 61 3.03 -1.99 7.74
CA TYR A 61 1.70 -2.46 8.10
C TYR A 61 1.03 -3.27 6.99
N ALA A 62 1.39 -2.98 5.73
CA ALA A 62 1.02 -3.74 4.54
C ALA A 62 1.23 -5.27 4.67
N ILE A 63 2.18 -5.77 5.48
CA ILE A 63 2.44 -7.21 5.59
C ILE A 63 1.58 -7.93 6.66
N SER A 64 0.72 -7.20 7.36
CA SER A 64 -0.12 -7.76 8.43
C SER A 64 -1.21 -8.69 7.87
N ASN A 65 -1.89 -8.28 6.79
CA ASN A 65 -2.84 -9.08 6.02
C ASN A 65 -3.06 -8.50 4.62
N HIS A 66 -3.70 -9.26 3.74
CA HIS A 66 -3.94 -8.88 2.34
C HIS A 66 -4.81 -7.62 2.17
N ARG A 67 -5.65 -7.27 3.17
CA ARG A 67 -6.49 -6.06 3.12
C ARG A 67 -5.67 -4.81 3.39
N GLU A 68 -4.82 -4.86 4.43
CA GLU A 68 -3.89 -3.76 4.71
C GLU A 68 -2.85 -3.61 3.60
N TYR A 69 -2.38 -4.73 3.03
CA TYR A 69 -1.56 -4.70 1.82
C TYR A 69 -2.22 -3.89 0.71
N PHE A 70 -3.47 -4.20 0.37
CA PHE A 70 -4.19 -3.45 -0.66
C PHE A 70 -4.38 -1.97 -0.31
N ALA A 71 -4.73 -1.66 0.94
CA ALA A 71 -4.97 -0.29 1.38
C ALA A 71 -3.70 0.58 1.33
N GLU A 72 -2.61 0.10 1.91
CA GLU A 72 -1.33 0.82 1.97
C GLU A 72 -0.71 1.00 0.58
N LEU A 73 -0.79 -0.02 -0.28
CA LEU A 73 -0.33 0.11 -1.66
C LEU A 73 -1.18 1.10 -2.45
N SER A 74 -2.48 1.20 -2.16
CA SER A 74 -3.37 2.18 -2.79
C SER A 74 -3.02 3.61 -2.38
N GLU A 75 -2.54 3.84 -1.16
CA GLU A 75 -1.97 5.14 -0.75
C GLU A 75 -0.76 5.50 -1.61
N ALA A 76 0.22 4.59 -1.76
CA ALA A 76 1.38 4.82 -2.63
C ALA A 76 0.98 5.00 -4.11
N TYR A 77 -0.10 4.36 -4.55
CA TYR A 77 -0.55 4.40 -5.94
C TYR A 77 -1.20 5.75 -6.31
N PHE A 78 -2.07 6.28 -5.46
CA PHE A 78 -2.81 7.51 -5.71
C PHE A 78 -2.15 8.76 -5.11
N GLY A 79 -1.31 8.60 -4.10
CA GLY A 79 -0.70 9.70 -3.35
C GLY A 79 0.66 9.32 -2.77
N GLU A 80 0.79 9.49 -1.45
CA GLU A 80 2.00 9.18 -0.70
C GLU A 80 1.65 8.21 0.43
N ASN A 81 2.40 7.13 0.59
CA ASN A 81 2.29 6.20 1.71
C ASN A 81 3.21 6.66 2.86
N ASP A 82 2.95 6.24 4.10
CA ASP A 82 3.85 6.52 5.22
C ASP A 82 5.01 5.51 5.32
N PHE A 83 4.89 4.32 4.71
CA PHE A 83 5.97 3.35 4.53
C PHE A 83 6.52 3.32 3.10
N PHE A 84 7.81 3.04 2.95
CA PHE A 84 8.37 2.77 1.62
C PHE A 84 7.75 1.47 1.05
N PRO A 85 7.35 1.44 -0.23
CA PRO A 85 7.47 2.50 -1.23
C PRO A 85 6.46 3.63 -1.01
N TYR A 86 6.94 4.87 -1.05
CA TYR A 86 6.15 6.06 -0.72
C TYR A 86 5.26 6.49 -1.86
N HIS A 87 5.66 6.29 -3.11
CA HIS A 87 4.88 6.73 -4.27
C HIS A 87 4.94 5.73 -5.43
N ARG A 88 4.00 5.85 -6.37
CA ARG A 88 3.80 4.91 -7.50
C ARG A 88 5.08 4.56 -8.27
N ALA A 89 5.99 5.51 -8.45
CA ALA A 89 7.25 5.26 -9.15
C ALA A 89 8.19 4.30 -8.38
N GLU A 90 8.25 4.40 -7.05
CA GLU A 90 9.00 3.47 -6.19
C GLU A 90 8.28 2.13 -6.12
N LEU A 91 6.95 2.15 -5.98
CA LEU A 91 6.14 0.93 -5.97
C LEU A 91 6.36 0.11 -7.23
N ARG A 92 6.44 0.75 -8.40
CA ARG A 92 6.75 0.09 -9.68
C ARG A 92 8.07 -0.68 -9.66
N GLN A 93 9.08 -0.15 -8.97
CA GLN A 93 10.41 -0.75 -8.90
C GLN A 93 10.49 -1.82 -7.79
N TYR A 94 9.78 -1.60 -6.68
CA TYR A 94 9.87 -2.43 -5.49
C TYR A 94 8.91 -3.63 -5.52
N ASP A 95 7.65 -3.41 -5.92
CA ASP A 95 6.61 -4.43 -6.03
C ASP A 95 5.79 -4.25 -7.31
N ALA A 96 6.39 -4.64 -8.43
CA ALA A 96 5.74 -4.58 -9.74
C ALA A 96 4.46 -5.45 -9.82
N GLN A 97 4.38 -6.52 -9.02
CA GLN A 97 3.19 -7.38 -8.98
C GLN A 97 2.05 -6.72 -8.19
N GLY A 98 2.37 -6.09 -7.07
CA GLY A 98 1.45 -5.24 -6.32
C GLY A 98 0.92 -4.10 -7.18
N LEU A 99 1.79 -3.43 -7.95
CA LEU A 99 1.34 -2.40 -8.89
C LEU A 99 0.39 -2.96 -9.96
N ALA A 100 0.72 -4.09 -10.58
CA ALA A 100 -0.15 -4.72 -11.58
C ALA A 100 -1.50 -5.15 -10.99
N MET A 101 -1.51 -5.59 -9.73
CA MET A 101 -2.75 -5.88 -9.00
C MET A 101 -3.60 -4.61 -8.85
N LEU A 102 -2.99 -3.48 -8.45
CA LEU A 102 -3.70 -2.21 -8.30
C LEU A 102 -4.28 -1.71 -9.64
N GLU A 103 -3.52 -1.76 -10.73
CA GLU A 103 -3.98 -1.36 -12.06
C GLU A 103 -5.17 -2.23 -12.52
N SER A 104 -5.14 -3.53 -12.21
CA SER A 104 -6.27 -4.44 -12.49
C SER A 104 -7.50 -4.18 -11.61
N VAL A 105 -7.30 -3.91 -10.31
CA VAL A 105 -8.38 -3.71 -9.35
C VAL A 105 -9.07 -2.36 -9.58
N TRP A 106 -8.28 -1.29 -9.71
CA TRP A 106 -8.79 0.06 -9.89
C TRP A 106 -9.24 0.35 -11.33
N LYS A 107 -8.81 -0.47 -12.32
CA LYS A 107 -9.13 -0.33 -13.75
C LYS A 107 -8.69 1.03 -14.33
N ILE A 108 -7.52 1.51 -13.92
CA ILE A 108 -6.91 2.78 -14.32
C ILE A 108 -5.51 2.54 -14.88
#